data_AF-A0A9N8P6U3-F1
#
_entry.id   AF-A0A9N8P6U3-F1
#
_cell.length_a   1.000
_cell.length_b   1.000
_cell.length_c   1.000
_cell.angle_alpha   90.00
_cell.angle_beta   90.00
_cell.angle_gamma   90.00
#
_symmetry.space_group_name_H-M   'P 1'
#
loop_
_entity.id
_entity.type
_entity.pdbx_description
1 polymer ?
#
loop_
_entity_poly.entity_id
_entity_poly.type
_entity_poly.pdbx_seq_one_letter_code
_entity_poly.pdbx_strand_id
1 'polypeptide(L)'
;MGCDSYIGGVNVVSYVSPLKQKMYLKIVSGIIRLSKLTDDIGGGITFILHSALIDQITLLPSPEDVEAFRVVVVPSASVGASTFTRELPKLMIFDVPRKHKLDGWVCENAGPN
;
A
#
# COMPACT_ATOMS: atom_id res chain seq x y z
N MET A 1 20.98 6.37 15.15
CA MET A 1 19.52 6.58 15.21
C MET A 1 19.01 6.56 13.78
N GLY A 2 18.36 5.47 13.36
CA GLY A 2 18.02 5.24 11.95
C GLY A 2 16.79 6.06 11.53
N CYS A 3 16.88 6.80 10.42
CA CYS A 3 15.69 7.24 9.68
C CYS A 3 15.00 5.97 9.17
N ASP A 4 13.99 5.48 9.89
CA ASP A 4 12.96 4.66 9.26
C ASP A 4 12.32 5.56 8.19
N SER A 5 12.63 5.28 6.93
CA SER A 5 12.33 6.13 5.79
C SER A 5 10.83 6.06 5.48
N TYR A 6 10.03 6.74 6.30
CA TYR A 6 8.58 6.87 6.12
C TYR A 6 8.30 7.93 5.05
N ILE A 7 7.97 7.46 3.85
CA ILE A 7 7.78 8.33 2.69
C ILE A 7 6.40 9.01 2.74
N GLY A 8 5.40 8.33 3.31
CA GLY A 8 4.07 8.89 3.54
C GLY A 8 2.97 7.83 3.62
N GLY A 9 1.76 8.31 3.93
CA GLY A 9 0.57 7.47 3.99
C GLY A 9 -0.67 8.23 3.53
N VAL A 10 -1.69 7.46 3.12
CA VAL A 10 -2.93 7.96 2.55
C VAL A 10 -4.08 6.99 2.82
N ASN A 11 -5.25 7.53 3.11
CA ASN A 11 -6.48 6.74 3.16
C ASN A 11 -6.89 6.33 1.73
N VAL A 12 -7.10 5.03 1.53
CA VAL A 12 -7.48 4.45 0.23
C VAL A 12 -8.71 3.59 0.37
N VAL A 13 -9.40 3.36 -0.74
CA VAL A 13 -10.45 2.35 -0.84
C VAL A 13 -9.83 1.10 -1.47
N SER A 14 -9.62 0.07 -0.67
CA SER A 14 -9.07 -1.21 -1.12
C SER A 14 -10.17 -2.13 -1.60
N TYR A 15 -9.90 -2.88 -2.67
CA TYR A 15 -10.76 -3.93 -3.23
C TYR A 15 -10.19 -5.33 -2.98
N VAL A 16 -9.19 -5.44 -2.10
CA VAL A 16 -8.60 -6.73 -1.72
C VAL A 16 -9.57 -7.50 -0.83
N SER A 17 -9.82 -8.77 -1.18
CA SER A 17 -10.72 -9.72 -0.51
C SER A 17 -10.63 -9.71 1.03
N PRO A 18 -11.76 -9.84 1.78
CA PRO A 18 -13.08 -10.24 1.27
C PRO A 18 -13.99 -9.12 0.76
N LEU A 19 -13.66 -7.83 0.87
CA LEU A 19 -14.57 -6.74 0.50
C LEU A 19 -13.87 -5.43 0.10
N LYS A 20 -14.62 -4.56 -0.59
CA LYS A 20 -14.31 -3.13 -0.73
C LYS A 20 -14.30 -2.48 0.66
N GLN A 21 -13.15 -1.97 1.11
CA GLN A 21 -13.03 -1.37 2.44
C GLN A 21 -12.01 -0.23 2.49
N LYS A 22 -12.24 0.73 3.39
CA LYS A 22 -11.29 1.80 3.67
C LYS A 22 -10.06 1.24 4.39
N MET A 23 -8.89 1.54 3.87
CA MET A 23 -7.59 1.13 4.41
C MET A 23 -6.65 2.33 4.45
N TYR A 24 -5.64 2.25 5.29
CA TYR A 24 -4.52 3.16 5.30
C TYR A 24 -3.36 2.53 4.54
N LEU A 25 -2.98 3.16 3.43
CA LEU A 25 -1.79 2.83 2.67
C LEU A 25 -0.60 3.56 3.29
N LYS A 26 0.48 2.84 3.57
CA LYS A 26 1.72 3.38 4.14
C LYS A 26 2.92 2.86 3.36
N ILE A 27 3.81 3.77 2.98
CA ILE A 27 5.07 3.44 2.29
C ILE A 27 6.23 3.71 3.25
N VAL A 28 6.99 2.66 3.58
CA VAL A 28 8.15 2.73 4.48
C VAL A 28 9.29 1.93 3.89
N SER A 29 10.42 2.57 3.60
CA SER A 29 11.68 1.90 3.22
C SER A 29 11.51 0.80 2.16
N GLY A 30 10.77 1.10 1.09
CA GLY A 30 10.52 0.13 0.01
C GLY A 30 9.47 -0.95 0.34
N ILE A 31 8.71 -0.80 1.42
CA ILE A 31 7.60 -1.67 1.80
C ILE A 31 6.29 -0.90 1.63
N ILE A 32 5.34 -1.52 0.93
CA ILE A 32 3.95 -1.10 0.85
C ILE A 32 3.17 -1.84 1.92
N ARG A 33 2.53 -1.10 2.83
CA ARG A 33 1.63 -1.65 3.85
C ARG A 33 0.22 -1.13 3.62
N LEU A 34 -0.76 -2.01 3.50
CA LEU A 34 -2.18 -1.66 3.61
C LEU A 34 -2.70 -2.23 4.92
N SER A 35 -3.07 -1.35 5.85
CA SER A 35 -3.72 -1.73 7.11
C SER A 35 -5.15 -1.24 7.11
N LYS A 36 -6.08 -2.04 7.63
CA LYS A 36 -7.42 -1.53 7.92
C LYS A 36 -7.34 -0.35 8.90
N LEU A 37 -8.12 0.71 8.65
CA LEU A 37 -8.39 1.69 9.69
C LEU A 37 -9.30 1.03 10.73
N THR A 38 -8.74 0.59 11.84
CA THR A 38 -9.49 0.16 13.01
C THR A 38 -8.90 0.86 14.22
N ASP A 39 -9.76 1.45 15.05
CA ASP A 39 -9.39 2.21 16.23
C ASP A 39 -8.78 1.36 17.36
N ASP A 40 -8.81 0.03 17.30
CA ASP A 40 -8.35 -0.80 18.41
C ASP A 40 -7.54 -2.05 18.00
N ILE A 41 -6.32 -2.10 18.54
CA ILE A 41 -5.66 -3.27 19.14
C ILE A 41 -5.72 -4.59 18.33
N GLY A 42 -4.68 -4.81 17.52
CA GLY A 42 -4.05 -6.14 17.40
C GLY A 42 -4.67 -7.21 16.49
N GLY A 43 -5.71 -6.91 15.69
CA GLY A 43 -6.40 -7.93 14.87
C GLY A 43 -6.80 -7.55 13.45
N GLY A 44 -6.43 -6.35 12.97
CA GLY A 44 -6.82 -5.88 11.63
C GLY A 44 -6.08 -6.60 10.50
N ILE A 45 -6.78 -6.86 9.39
CA ILE A 45 -6.15 -7.36 8.16
C ILE A 45 -5.11 -6.34 7.71
N THR A 46 -3.85 -6.79 7.66
CA THR A 46 -2.71 -6.01 7.18
C THR A 46 -2.06 -6.77 6.04
N PHE A 47 -1.94 -6.11 4.90
CA PHE A 47 -1.15 -6.61 3.77
C PHE A 47 0.18 -5.90 3.74
N ILE A 48 1.26 -6.66 3.62
CA ILE A 48 2.62 -6.15 3.54
C ILE A 48 3.23 -6.70 2.25
N LEU A 49 3.68 -5.79 1.38
CA LEU A 49 4.32 -6.13 0.12
C LEU A 49 5.65 -5.40 0.01
N HIS A 50 6.73 -6.15 -0.19
CA HIS A 50 8.04 -5.57 -0.47
C HIS A 50 8.09 -5.10 -1.92
N SER A 51 8.64 -3.92 -2.20
CA SER A 51 8.72 -3.35 -3.55
C SER A 51 9.50 -4.24 -4.52
N ALA A 52 10.53 -4.95 -4.04
CA ALA A 52 11.26 -5.97 -4.81
C ALA A 52 10.40 -7.15 -5.27
N LEU A 53 9.19 -7.31 -4.71
CA LEU A 53 8.23 -8.36 -5.05
C LEU A 53 7.07 -7.81 -5.89
N ILE A 54 7.22 -6.63 -6.49
CA ILE A 54 6.23 -6.03 -7.39
C ILE A 54 6.76 -6.18 -8.82
N ASP A 55 6.01 -6.91 -9.64
CA ASP A 55 6.34 -7.03 -11.07
C ASP A 55 5.83 -5.81 -11.84
N GLN A 56 4.66 -5.28 -11.46
CA GLN A 56 4.02 -4.18 -12.17
C GLN A 56 3.12 -3.32 -11.27
N ILE A 57 3.10 -2.01 -11.55
CA ILE A 57 2.11 -1.06 -11.03
C ILE A 57 1.47 -0.34 -12.22
N THR A 58 0.14 -0.32 -12.26
CA THR A 58 -0.63 0.38 -13.29
C THR A 58 -1.58 1.38 -12.64
N LEU A 59 -1.60 2.60 -13.17
CA LEU A 59 -2.53 3.66 -12.76
C LEU A 59 -3.66 3.76 -13.79
N LEU A 60 -4.90 3.67 -13.31
CA LEU A 60 -6.11 3.79 -14.12
C LEU A 60 -7.01 4.89 -13.54
N PRO A 61 -7.91 5.49 -14.32
CA PRO A 61 -9.03 6.26 -13.75
C PRO A 61 -9.83 5.37 -12.81
N SER A 62 -10.25 5.87 -11.64
CA SER A 62 -11.22 5.10 -10.84
C SER A 62 -12.57 5.07 -11.57
N PRO A 63 -13.21 3.90 -11.70
CA PRO A 63 -14.53 3.78 -12.32
C PRO A 63 -15.65 4.33 -11.45
N GLU A 64 -15.41 4.54 -10.15
CA GLU A 64 -16.43 4.96 -9.18
C GLU A 64 -16.21 6.39 -8.65
N ASP A 65 -14.98 6.91 -8.76
CA ASP A 65 -14.63 8.24 -8.28
C ASP A 65 -13.74 8.98 -9.29
N VAL A 66 -14.32 9.98 -9.95
CA VAL A 66 -13.62 10.82 -10.94
C VAL A 66 -12.47 11.63 -10.32
N GLU A 67 -12.49 11.83 -9.00
CA GLU A 67 -11.44 12.50 -8.24
C GLU A 67 -10.43 11.51 -7.64
N ALA A 68 -10.41 10.25 -8.08
CA ALA A 68 -9.43 9.25 -7.66
C ALA A 68 -8.73 8.56 -8.84
N PHE A 69 -7.57 7.97 -8.56
CA PHE A 69 -6.91 7.02 -9.46
C PHE A 69 -6.96 5.64 -8.85
N ARG A 70 -7.25 4.63 -9.67
CA ARG A 70 -7.12 3.23 -9.31
C ARG A 70 -5.67 2.80 -9.51
N VAL A 71 -5.07 2.30 -8.44
CA VAL A 71 -3.75 1.66 -8.46
C VAL A 71 -3.97 0.15 -8.49
N VAL A 72 -3.41 -0.49 -9.52
CA VAL A 72 -3.36 -1.95 -9.64
C VAL A 72 -1.91 -2.38 -9.47
N VAL A 73 -1.64 -3.16 -8.44
CA VAL A 73 -0.32 -3.73 -8.15
C VAL A 73 -0.38 -5.23 -8.42
N VAL A 74 0.58 -5.70 -9.23
CA VAL A 74 0.79 -7.10 -9.55
C VAL A 74 1.99 -7.60 -8.76
N PRO A 75 1.77 -8.41 -7.70
CA PRO A 75 2.87 -9.06 -6.99
C PRO A 75 3.55 -10.11 -7.87
N SER A 76 4.85 -10.29 -7.66
CA SER A 76 5.63 -11.31 -8.35
C SER A 76 5.14 -12.72 -8.04
N ALA A 77 5.18 -13.63 -9.02
CA ALA A 77 4.73 -15.01 -8.84
C ALA A 77 5.51 -15.79 -7.75
N SER A 78 6.72 -15.35 -7.42
CA SER A 78 7.55 -15.91 -6.33
C SER A 78 6.94 -15.74 -4.92
N VAL A 79 5.89 -14.93 -4.80
CA VAL A 79 5.23 -14.55 -3.56
C VAL A 79 4.32 -15.65 -2.99
N GLY A 80 4.11 -16.75 -3.71
CA GLY A 80 3.41 -17.94 -3.21
C GLY A 80 4.08 -18.63 -2.00
N ALA A 81 5.32 -18.25 -1.64
CA ALA A 81 6.09 -18.83 -0.54
C ALA A 81 6.50 -17.81 0.54
N SER A 82 5.71 -16.75 0.75
CA SER A 82 5.93 -15.84 1.88
C SER A 82 5.36 -16.44 3.17
N THR A 83 6.16 -16.45 4.24
CA THR A 83 5.86 -16.94 5.60
C THR A 83 4.74 -16.18 6.34
N PHE A 84 3.91 -15.42 5.63
CA PHE A 84 2.72 -14.80 6.19
C PHE A 84 1.53 -15.78 6.11
N THR A 85 0.82 -15.92 7.22
CA THR A 85 -0.27 -16.86 7.50
C THR A 85 -1.50 -16.79 6.57
N ARG A 86 -1.45 -16.01 5.49
CA ARG A 86 -2.49 -15.92 4.46
C ARG A 86 -1.84 -15.67 3.10
N GLU A 87 -2.30 -16.40 2.08
CA GLU A 87 -1.89 -16.17 0.68
C GLU A 87 -2.03 -14.68 0.34
N LEU A 88 -0.95 -14.10 -0.18
CA LEU A 88 -1.00 -12.75 -0.70
C LEU A 88 -1.96 -12.72 -1.90
N PRO A 89 -2.82 -11.70 -2.01
CA PRO A 89 -3.79 -11.61 -3.09
C PRO A 89 -3.04 -11.54 -4.41
N LYS A 90 -3.55 -12.23 -5.44
CA LYS A 90 -2.97 -12.23 -6.80
C LYS A 90 -2.84 -10.83 -7.40
N LEU A 91 -3.68 -9.89 -6.96
CA LEU A 91 -3.64 -8.48 -7.32
C LEU A 91 -4.00 -7.64 -6.08
N MET A 92 -3.31 -6.52 -5.89
CA MET A 92 -3.77 -5.47 -4.96
C MET A 92 -4.34 -4.32 -5.76
N ILE A 93 -5.61 -4.00 -5.50
CA ILE A 93 -6.31 -2.93 -6.18
C ILE A 93 -6.85 -1.97 -5.13
N PHE A 94 -6.53 -0.69 -5.28
CA PHE A 94 -7.06 0.35 -4.39
C PHE A 94 -7.18 1.70 -5.11
N ASP A 95 -8.18 2.48 -4.72
CA ASP A 95 -8.39 3.84 -5.24
C ASP A 95 -7.74 4.86 -4.29
N VAL A 96 -6.90 5.72 -4.86
CA VAL A 96 -6.17 6.81 -4.19
C VAL A 96 -6.81 8.15 -4.60
N PRO A 97 -7.25 8.98 -3.63
CA PRO A 97 -7.79 10.30 -3.94
C PRO A 97 -6.74 11.20 -4.59
N ARG A 98 -7.13 11.95 -5.63
CA ARG A 98 -6.28 12.93 -6.32
C ARG A 98 -5.92 14.11 -5.42
N LYS A 99 -6.85 14.51 -4.56
CA LYS A 99 -6.70 15.62 -3.63
C LYS A 99 -6.41 15.07 -2.23
N HIS A 100 -5.25 14.45 -2.04
CA HIS A 100 -4.75 14.13 -0.72
C HIS A 100 -3.32 14.67 -0.56
N LYS A 101 -3.05 15.33 0.58
CA LYS A 101 -1.68 15.62 0.99
C LYS A 101 -1.07 14.34 1.54
N LEU A 102 0.08 13.89 1.03
CA LEU A 102 0.77 12.76 1.63
C LEU A 102 1.15 13.13 3.07
N ASP A 103 0.77 12.31 4.04
CA ASP A 103 1.05 12.58 5.46
C ASP A 103 2.50 12.17 5.84
N GLY A 104 3.47 12.43 4.98
CA GLY A 104 4.84 11.91 5.06
C GLY A 104 5.92 12.98 5.20
N TRP A 105 7.02 12.62 5.85
CA TRP A 105 8.26 13.39 5.90
C TRP A 105 9.31 12.64 5.06
N VAL A 106 9.66 13.15 3.88
CA VAL A 106 10.83 12.62 3.15
C VAL A 106 12.07 13.04 3.94
N CYS A 107 12.83 12.12 4.54
CA CYS A 107 14.14 12.46 5.10
C CYS A 107 15.01 13.00 3.93
N GLU A 108 15.19 14.31 3.81
CA GLU A 108 16.00 14.98 2.76
C GLU A 108 17.51 14.67 2.84
N ASN A 109 17.94 13.75 3.71
CA ASN A 109 19.35 13.51 4.02
C ASN A 109 19.93 12.24 3.37
N ALA A 110 19.60 11.98 2.10
CA ALA A 110 20.38 11.08 1.26
C ALA A 110 21.20 11.90 0.26
N GLY A 111 22.23 12.60 0.78
CA GLY A 111 23.32 13.06 -0.08
C GLY A 111 23.99 11.85 -0.76
N PRO A 112 24.60 12.03 -1.94
CA PRO A 112 25.29 10.94 -2.61
C PRO A 112 26.48 10.52 -1.72
N ASN A 113 26.54 9.24 -1.35
CA ASN A 113 27.78 8.59 -0.92
C ASN A 113 28.37 7.84 -2.11
#